data_AF-A0A7L9FGN9-F1
#
_entry.id   AF-A0A7L9FGN9-F1
#
_cell.length_a   1.000
_cell.length_b   1.000
_cell.length_c   1.000
_cell.angle_alpha   90.00
_cell.angle_beta   90.00
_cell.angle_gamma   90.00
#
_symmetry.space_group_name_H-M   'P 1'
#
loop_
_entity.id
_entity.type
_entity.pdbx_description
1 polymer ?
#
loop_
_entity_poly.entity_id
_entity_poly.type
_entity_poly.pdbx_seq_one_letter_code
_entity_poly.pdbx_strand_id
1 'polypeptide(L)'
;MERLRDEILRIIREIEEENLNPAVALMRTLRACRDLAHTFKDFAFTEAFMWFEFSSKLLDIIFEREFKRALLTRLEKSGLPLQVVESLRGEAYKFDTDEHFKDYIPDFGKISSDFTTFRNLEAIFKGEVSQSHLEVHGIIVDAAVDAREALKRIVIEFLRGADEVIKSGGAPRDLLAYLKDSTAKIHRMAYGWP
;
A
#
# COMPACT_ATOMS: atom_id res chain seq x y z
N MET A 1 -25.12 9.08 -1.06
CA MET A 1 -24.05 10.10 -0.96
C MET A 1 -23.69 10.36 0.49
N GLU A 2 -24.60 10.84 1.36
CA GLU A 2 -24.26 11.11 2.78
C GLU A 2 -23.65 9.91 3.52
N ARG A 3 -24.26 8.71 3.40
CA ARG A 3 -23.70 7.48 3.98
C ARG A 3 -22.29 7.14 3.51
N LEU A 4 -21.94 7.47 2.26
CA LEU A 4 -20.58 7.27 1.74
C LEU A 4 -19.61 8.24 2.40
N ARG A 5 -20.04 9.51 2.51
CA ARG A 5 -19.28 10.57 3.13
C ARG A 5 -18.95 10.28 4.59
N ASP A 6 -19.94 9.85 5.37
CA ASP A 6 -19.75 9.49 6.77
C ASP A 6 -18.70 8.37 6.93
N GLU A 7 -18.73 7.37 6.04
CA GLU A 7 -17.75 6.29 6.05
C GLU A 7 -16.36 6.78 5.63
N ILE A 8 -16.26 7.63 4.60
CA ILE A 8 -15.00 8.24 4.18
C ILE A 8 -14.37 9.04 5.32
N LEU A 9 -15.15 9.89 5.99
CA LEU A 9 -14.67 10.71 7.12
C LEU A 9 -14.23 9.85 8.30
N ARG A 10 -14.98 8.78 8.60
CA ARG A 10 -14.60 7.80 9.62
C ARG A 10 -13.26 7.14 9.30
N ILE A 11 -13.09 6.67 8.06
CA ILE A 11 -11.86 6.02 7.61
C ILE A 11 -10.67 7.00 7.64
N ILE A 12 -10.85 8.25 7.19
CA ILE A 12 -9.81 9.28 7.27
C ILE A 12 -9.35 9.46 8.72
N ARG A 13 -10.30 9.59 9.66
CA ARG A 13 -9.99 9.72 11.09
C ARG A 13 -9.21 8.51 11.61
N GLU A 14 -9.64 7.30 11.30
CA GLU A 14 -8.96 6.07 11.73
C GLU A 14 -7.53 5.96 11.15
N ILE A 15 -7.29 6.42 9.91
CA ILE A 15 -5.94 6.50 9.34
C ILE A 15 -5.08 7.51 10.13
N GLU A 16 -5.62 8.67 10.47
CA GLU A 16 -4.90 9.76 11.14
C GLU A 16 -4.63 9.48 12.62
N GLU A 17 -5.62 8.96 13.35
CA GLU A 17 -5.60 8.80 14.81
C GLU A 17 -5.20 7.39 15.25
N GLU A 18 -5.63 6.36 14.52
CA GLU A 18 -5.45 4.94 14.90
C GLU A 18 -4.37 4.23 14.06
N ASN A 19 -3.71 4.98 13.19
CA ASN A 19 -2.73 4.48 12.21
C ASN A 19 -3.27 3.31 11.38
N LEU A 20 -4.55 3.40 10.99
CA LEU A 20 -5.18 2.39 10.14
C LEU A 20 -4.37 2.21 8.84
N ASN A 21 -4.14 0.94 8.50
CA ASN A 21 -3.41 0.59 7.30
C ASN A 21 -4.12 1.12 6.03
N PRO A 22 -3.40 1.80 5.11
CA PRO A 22 -3.99 2.34 3.88
C PRO A 22 -4.73 1.30 3.01
N ALA A 23 -4.25 0.04 2.93
CA ALA A 23 -4.96 -1.03 2.21
C ALA A 23 -6.32 -1.34 2.86
N VAL A 24 -6.33 -1.47 4.19
CA VAL A 24 -7.54 -1.77 4.96
C VAL A 24 -8.56 -0.64 4.84
N ALA A 25 -8.09 0.62 4.93
CA ALA A 25 -8.91 1.80 4.71
C ALA A 25 -9.60 1.79 3.34
N LEU A 26 -8.86 1.47 2.29
CA LEU A 26 -9.41 1.40 0.92
C LEU A 26 -10.35 0.24 0.73
N MET A 27 -10.04 -0.95 1.23
CA MET A 27 -10.94 -2.10 1.18
C MET A 27 -12.28 -1.80 1.88
N ARG A 28 -12.24 -1.08 3.00
CA ARG A 28 -13.44 -0.64 3.71
C ARG A 28 -14.22 0.40 2.91
N THR A 29 -13.54 1.37 2.32
CA THR A 29 -14.14 2.37 1.42
C THR A 29 -14.80 1.69 0.22
N LEU A 30 -14.11 0.75 -0.41
CA LEU A 30 -14.60 -0.06 -1.52
C LEU A 30 -15.85 -0.85 -1.15
N ARG A 31 -15.85 -1.50 0.01
CA ARG A 31 -17.03 -2.23 0.51
C ARG A 31 -18.22 -1.30 0.69
N ALA A 32 -18.01 -0.14 1.31
CA ALA A 32 -19.06 0.86 1.49
C ALA A 32 -19.59 1.41 0.15
N CYS A 33 -18.69 1.72 -0.79
CA CYS A 33 -19.05 2.11 -2.16
C CYS A 33 -19.86 1.02 -2.87
N ARG A 34 -19.45 -0.25 -2.79
CA ARG A 34 -20.13 -1.37 -3.42
C ARG A 34 -21.56 -1.54 -2.91
N ASP A 35 -21.74 -1.51 -1.59
CA ASP A 35 -23.06 -1.68 -0.97
C ASP A 35 -24.02 -0.55 -1.38
N LEU A 36 -23.51 0.67 -1.53
CA LEU A 36 -24.27 1.79 -2.06
C LEU A 36 -24.54 1.66 -3.57
N ALA A 37 -23.58 1.18 -4.37
CA ALA A 37 -23.75 1.00 -5.81
C ALA A 37 -24.87 0.01 -6.15
N HIS A 38 -24.97 -1.09 -5.40
CA HIS A 38 -26.10 -2.01 -5.53
C HIS A 38 -27.45 -1.39 -5.20
N THR A 39 -27.46 -0.36 -4.33
CA THR A 39 -28.69 0.30 -3.86
C THR A 39 -29.20 1.35 -4.85
N PHE A 40 -28.32 2.17 -5.43
CA PHE A 40 -28.74 3.35 -6.21
C PHE A 40 -29.19 3.05 -7.64
N LYS A 41 -28.83 1.90 -8.23
CA LYS A 41 -29.08 1.57 -9.66
C LYS A 41 -28.69 2.71 -10.63
N ASP A 42 -27.69 3.50 -10.25
CA ASP A 42 -27.15 4.61 -11.03
C ASP A 42 -25.84 4.17 -11.67
N PHE A 43 -25.79 4.22 -13.00
CA PHE A 43 -24.62 3.82 -13.78
C PHE A 43 -23.36 4.60 -13.38
N ALA A 44 -23.47 5.91 -13.11
CA ALA A 44 -22.32 6.72 -12.72
C ALA A 44 -21.75 6.29 -11.36
N PHE A 45 -22.61 5.82 -10.46
CA PHE A 45 -22.19 5.33 -9.15
C PHE A 45 -21.55 3.94 -9.24
N THR A 46 -22.07 3.06 -10.09
CA THR A 46 -21.41 1.77 -10.40
C THR A 46 -20.04 1.99 -11.03
N GLU A 47 -19.91 2.95 -11.94
CA GLU A 47 -18.63 3.27 -12.55
C GLU A 47 -17.64 3.88 -11.54
N ALA A 48 -18.12 4.76 -10.65
CA ALA A 48 -17.31 5.32 -9.57
C ALA A 48 -16.70 4.21 -8.69
N PHE A 49 -17.47 3.16 -8.37
CA PHE A 49 -16.96 2.00 -7.65
C PHE A 49 -15.80 1.31 -8.38
N MET A 50 -15.89 1.09 -9.70
CA MET A 50 -14.80 0.48 -10.47
C MET A 50 -13.52 1.32 -10.43
N TRP A 51 -13.64 2.66 -10.45
CA TRP A 51 -12.47 3.54 -10.35
C TRP A 51 -11.83 3.54 -8.96
N PHE A 52 -12.61 3.37 -7.88
CA PHE A 52 -12.05 3.08 -6.57
C PHE A 52 -11.23 1.78 -6.58
N GLU A 53 -11.75 0.73 -7.20
CA GLU A 53 -11.10 -0.60 -7.23
C GLU A 53 -9.82 -0.58 -8.05
N PHE A 54 -9.86 0.07 -9.21
CA PHE A 54 -8.66 0.26 -10.02
C PHE A 54 -7.60 1.10 -9.29
N SER A 55 -8.02 2.13 -8.56
CA SER A 55 -7.09 2.95 -7.76
C SER A 55 -6.40 2.15 -6.66
N SER A 56 -7.09 1.19 -6.02
CA SER A 56 -6.45 0.36 -4.98
C SER A 56 -5.34 -0.52 -5.56
N LYS A 57 -5.54 -1.06 -6.78
CA LYS A 57 -4.50 -1.87 -7.45
C LYS A 57 -3.27 -1.08 -7.87
N LEU A 58 -3.43 0.21 -8.21
CA LEU A 58 -2.29 1.07 -8.49
C LEU A 58 -1.46 1.39 -7.24
N LEU A 59 -2.05 1.31 -6.05
CA LEU A 59 -1.34 1.55 -4.81
C LEU A 59 -0.42 0.39 -4.42
N ASP A 60 -0.74 -0.85 -4.83
CA ASP A 60 0.15 -2.00 -4.67
C ASP A 60 1.47 -1.74 -5.41
N ILE A 61 1.40 -1.25 -6.64
CA ILE A 61 2.59 -0.89 -7.45
C ILE A 61 3.38 0.26 -6.79
N ILE A 62 2.70 1.25 -6.24
CA ILE A 62 3.36 2.34 -5.50
C ILE A 62 4.04 1.79 -4.25
N PHE A 63 3.38 0.90 -3.51
CA PHE A 63 3.94 0.28 -2.32
C PHE A 63 5.23 -0.49 -2.65
N GLU A 64 5.21 -1.34 -3.67
CA GLU A 64 6.40 -2.11 -4.10
C GLU A 64 7.57 -1.20 -4.43
N ARG A 65 7.29 -0.11 -5.15
CA ARG A 65 8.33 0.84 -5.54
C ARG A 65 8.90 1.58 -4.33
N GLU A 66 8.06 2.09 -3.44
CA GLU A 66 8.52 2.81 -2.25
C GLU A 66 9.20 1.87 -1.27
N PHE A 67 8.67 0.65 -1.09
CA PHE A 67 9.28 -0.41 -0.28
C PHE A 67 10.68 -0.75 -0.80
N LYS A 68 10.80 -1.03 -2.11
CA LYS A 68 12.07 -1.31 -2.75
C LYS A 68 13.04 -0.14 -2.59
N ARG A 69 12.59 1.10 -2.78
CA ARG A 69 13.44 2.29 -2.60
C ARG A 69 13.94 2.38 -1.15
N ALA A 70 13.05 2.21 -0.17
CA ALA A 70 13.39 2.27 1.25
C ALA A 70 14.33 1.13 1.65
N LEU A 71 14.06 -0.09 1.19
CA LEU A 71 14.88 -1.28 1.43
C LEU A 71 16.30 -1.08 0.89
N LEU A 72 16.45 -0.69 -0.38
CA LEU A 72 17.77 -0.43 -0.98
C LEU A 72 18.55 0.67 -0.25
N THR A 73 17.87 1.75 0.14
CA THR A 73 18.46 2.85 0.91
C THR A 73 18.94 2.40 2.29
N ARG A 74 18.19 1.51 2.95
CA ARG A 74 18.55 0.96 4.27
C ARG A 74 19.69 -0.04 4.17
N LEU A 75 19.69 -0.89 3.14
CA LEU A 75 20.77 -1.83 2.87
C LEU A 75 22.11 -1.10 2.64
N GLU A 76 22.11 0.03 1.93
CA GLU A 76 23.30 0.88 1.74
C GLU A 76 23.90 1.43 3.03
N LYS A 77 23.06 1.62 4.05
CA LYS A 77 23.45 2.16 5.36
C LYS A 77 23.60 1.08 6.42
N SER A 78 23.37 -0.18 6.06
CA SER A 78 23.41 -1.30 7.01
C SER A 78 24.85 -1.68 7.37
N GLY A 79 25.03 -2.26 8.57
CA GLY A 79 26.30 -2.86 8.98
C GLY A 79 26.47 -4.29 8.49
N LEU A 80 25.56 -4.77 7.64
CA LEU A 80 25.52 -6.16 7.19
C LEU A 80 26.71 -6.50 6.28
N PRO A 81 27.17 -7.76 6.29
CA PRO A 81 28.20 -8.22 5.35
C PRO A 81 27.78 -7.97 3.89
N LEU A 82 28.74 -7.59 3.04
CA LEU A 82 28.50 -7.26 1.62
C LEU A 82 27.71 -8.35 0.89
N GLN A 83 28.03 -9.62 1.11
CA GLN A 83 27.34 -10.75 0.49
C GLN A 83 25.84 -10.83 0.87
N VAL A 84 25.50 -10.47 2.11
CA VAL A 84 24.11 -10.41 2.59
C VAL A 84 23.39 -9.24 1.92
N VAL A 85 24.04 -8.09 1.83
CA VAL A 85 23.52 -6.90 1.15
C VAL A 85 23.25 -7.17 -0.32
N GLU A 86 24.19 -7.80 -1.03
CA GLU A 86 24.03 -8.15 -2.45
C GLU A 86 22.90 -9.16 -2.68
N SER A 87 22.75 -10.14 -1.78
CA SER A 87 21.66 -11.12 -1.85
C SER A 87 20.30 -10.46 -1.65
N LEU A 88 20.16 -9.63 -0.60
CA LEU A 88 18.93 -8.89 -0.32
C LEU A 88 18.59 -7.88 -1.41
N ARG A 89 19.60 -7.24 -2.01
CA ARG A 89 19.40 -6.39 -3.19
C ARG A 89 18.79 -7.20 -4.31
N GLY A 90 19.34 -8.36 -4.66
CA GLY A 90 18.80 -9.24 -5.69
C GLY A 90 17.36 -9.68 -5.43
N GLU A 91 17.01 -9.94 -4.16
CA GLU A 91 15.66 -10.31 -3.75
C GLU A 91 14.68 -9.14 -3.75
N ALA A 92 15.13 -7.93 -3.41
CA ALA A 92 14.33 -6.70 -3.47
C ALA A 92 13.81 -6.39 -4.90
N TYR A 93 14.45 -6.89 -5.95
CA TYR A 93 13.96 -6.75 -7.33
C TYR A 93 12.89 -7.77 -7.71
N LYS A 94 12.72 -8.85 -6.94
CA LYS A 94 11.73 -9.91 -7.17
C LYS A 94 10.49 -9.74 -6.31
N PHE A 95 10.43 -8.65 -5.56
CA PHE A 95 9.42 -8.43 -4.54
C PHE A 95 8.06 -8.16 -5.16
N ASP A 96 7.08 -8.98 -4.79
CA ASP A 96 5.66 -8.84 -5.14
C ASP A 96 4.83 -8.72 -3.86
N THR A 97 3.98 -7.69 -3.79
CA THR A 97 3.14 -7.43 -2.62
C THR A 97 2.11 -8.52 -2.40
N ASP A 98 1.48 -9.02 -3.47
CA ASP A 98 0.44 -10.05 -3.37
C ASP A 98 1.03 -11.38 -2.87
N GLU A 99 2.33 -11.59 -3.08
CA GLU A 99 3.02 -12.76 -2.58
C GLU A 99 3.47 -12.61 -1.13
N HIS A 100 4.20 -11.56 -0.78
CA HIS A 100 4.93 -11.50 0.50
C HIS A 100 4.25 -10.65 1.58
N PHE A 101 3.17 -9.95 1.24
CA PHE A 101 2.52 -8.98 2.13
C PHE A 101 1.05 -9.30 2.25
N LYS A 102 0.53 -9.11 3.46
CA LYS A 102 -0.91 -9.02 3.69
C LYS A 102 -1.23 -7.63 4.18
N ASP A 103 -2.04 -6.90 3.44
CA ASP A 103 -2.38 -5.52 3.76
C ASP A 103 -1.12 -4.67 3.99
N TYR A 104 -0.08 -4.79 3.16
CA TYR A 104 1.21 -4.10 3.33
C TYR A 104 1.94 -4.39 4.65
N ILE A 105 1.61 -5.48 5.33
CA ILE A 105 2.36 -6.03 6.46
C ILE A 105 3.20 -7.22 5.95
N PRO A 106 4.52 -7.25 6.18
CA PRO A 106 5.37 -8.36 5.76
C PRO A 106 4.92 -9.69 6.40
N ASP A 107 4.77 -10.74 5.59
CA ASP A 107 4.65 -12.12 6.09
C ASP A 107 6.05 -12.72 6.22
N PHE A 108 6.60 -12.65 7.43
CA PHE A 108 7.95 -13.14 7.69
C PHE A 108 8.12 -14.64 7.53
N GLY A 109 7.06 -15.44 7.75
CA GLY A 109 7.14 -16.87 7.53
C GLY A 109 7.45 -17.15 6.07
N LYS A 110 6.72 -16.47 5.18
CA LYS A 110 6.90 -16.58 3.74
C LYS A 110 8.18 -15.90 3.23
N ILE A 111 8.49 -14.70 3.72
CA ILE A 111 9.73 -14.00 3.34
C ILE A 111 10.94 -14.85 3.75
N SER A 112 10.96 -15.40 4.96
CA SER A 112 12.09 -16.20 5.43
C SER A 112 12.25 -17.52 4.67
N SER A 113 11.14 -18.14 4.20
CA SER A 113 11.20 -19.36 3.40
C SER A 113 11.66 -19.11 1.96
N ASP A 114 11.18 -18.04 1.35
CA ASP A 114 11.37 -17.79 -0.09
C ASP A 114 12.75 -17.19 -0.37
N PHE A 115 13.24 -16.37 0.56
CA PHE A 115 14.47 -15.61 0.37
C PHE A 115 15.67 -16.51 0.67
N THR A 116 16.49 -16.72 -0.37
CA THR A 116 17.80 -17.36 -0.26
C THR A 116 18.71 -16.69 0.76
N THR A 117 18.58 -15.37 1.00
CA THR A 117 19.36 -14.67 2.03
C THR A 117 19.17 -15.29 3.41
N PHE A 118 17.94 -15.60 3.83
CA PHE A 118 17.70 -16.19 5.16
C PHE A 118 18.29 -17.60 5.28
N ARG A 119 18.13 -18.43 4.24
CA ARG A 119 18.77 -19.76 4.19
C ARG A 119 20.30 -19.67 4.24
N ASN A 120 20.88 -18.67 3.57
CA ASN A 120 22.33 -18.44 3.57
C ASN A 120 22.81 -17.94 4.93
N LEU A 121 22.03 -17.11 5.61
CA LEU A 121 22.34 -16.67 6.98
C LEU A 121 22.31 -17.85 7.95
N GLU A 122 21.35 -18.76 7.86
CA GLU A 122 21.34 -19.99 8.66
C GLU A 122 22.59 -20.85 8.43
N ALA A 123 23.06 -20.95 7.18
CA ALA A 123 24.28 -21.69 6.83
C ALA A 123 25.56 -21.02 7.36
N ILE A 124 25.64 -19.68 7.31
CA ILE A 124 26.77 -18.91 7.81
C ILE A 124 26.83 -18.93 9.35
N PHE A 125 25.66 -18.90 10.00
CA PHE A 125 25.53 -18.79 11.46
C PHE A 125 25.12 -20.11 12.16
N LYS A 126 25.19 -21.25 11.45
CA LYS A 126 24.98 -22.61 11.98
C LYS A 126 23.65 -22.80 12.74
N GLY A 127 22.57 -22.15 12.30
CA GLY A 127 21.22 -22.37 12.82
C GLY A 127 20.86 -21.65 14.13
N GLU A 128 21.71 -20.78 14.66
CA GLU A 128 21.27 -19.80 15.67
C GLU A 128 20.63 -18.60 14.98
N VAL A 129 19.51 -18.09 15.52
CA VAL A 129 18.93 -16.80 15.09
C VAL A 129 19.95 -15.72 15.43
N SER A 130 20.84 -15.44 14.48
CA SER A 130 21.92 -14.49 14.67
C SER A 130 21.37 -13.08 14.76
N GLN A 131 22.11 -12.19 15.41
CA GLN A 131 21.80 -10.76 15.44
C GLN A 131 21.56 -10.19 14.03
N SER A 132 22.21 -10.76 13.01
CA SER A 132 22.00 -10.42 11.60
C SER A 132 20.61 -10.82 11.06
N HIS A 133 19.98 -11.90 11.54
CA HIS A 133 18.60 -12.22 11.16
C HIS A 133 17.62 -11.16 11.66
N LEU A 134 17.77 -10.75 12.93
CA LEU A 134 16.97 -9.69 13.52
C LEU A 134 17.21 -8.35 12.82
N GLU A 135 18.45 -8.06 12.42
CA GLU A 135 18.79 -6.87 11.66
C GLU A 135 18.14 -6.86 10.27
N VAL A 136 18.16 -7.99 9.55
CA VAL A 136 17.47 -8.10 8.24
C VAL A 136 15.96 -7.97 8.39
N HIS A 137 15.35 -8.61 9.38
CA HIS A 137 13.92 -8.43 9.67
C HIS A 137 13.60 -6.97 9.97
N GLY A 138 14.38 -6.32 10.83
CA GLY A 138 14.20 -4.91 11.16
C GLY A 138 14.29 -4.00 9.94
N ILE A 139 15.27 -4.23 9.06
CA ILE A 139 15.41 -3.47 7.81
C ILE A 139 14.17 -3.62 6.91
N ILE A 140 13.63 -4.84 6.77
CA ILE A 140 12.42 -5.10 5.97
C ILE A 140 11.19 -4.43 6.60
N VAL A 141 11.01 -4.54 7.92
CA VAL A 141 9.89 -3.88 8.63
C VAL A 141 9.92 -2.40 8.41
N ASP A 142 11.07 -1.79 8.66
CA ASP A 142 11.17 -0.34 8.59
C ASP A 142 10.97 0.15 7.14
N ALA A 143 11.47 -0.58 6.15
CA ALA A 143 11.20 -0.28 4.75
C ALA A 143 9.69 -0.36 4.42
N ALA A 144 8.98 -1.34 4.97
CA ALA A 144 7.52 -1.46 4.82
C ALA A 144 6.76 -0.36 5.57
N VAL A 145 7.25 0.10 6.73
CA VAL A 145 6.72 1.27 7.43
C VAL A 145 6.87 2.52 6.55
N ASP A 146 8.08 2.78 6.02
CA ASP A 146 8.35 3.94 5.17
C ASP A 146 7.43 3.95 3.92
N ALA A 147 7.26 2.79 3.28
CA ALA A 147 6.38 2.64 2.13
C ALA A 147 4.91 2.88 2.48
N ARG A 148 4.42 2.33 3.60
CA ARG A 148 3.04 2.55 4.07
C ARG A 148 2.78 4.02 4.39
N GLU A 149 3.72 4.73 4.99
CA GLU A 149 3.59 6.16 5.27
C GLU A 149 3.51 6.99 3.98
N ALA A 150 4.22 6.58 2.93
CA ALA A 150 4.07 7.20 1.61
C ALA A 150 2.65 6.98 1.04
N LEU A 151 2.10 5.76 1.16
CA LEU A 151 0.74 5.46 0.72
C LEU A 151 -0.32 6.20 1.52
N LYS A 152 -0.13 6.32 2.84
CA LYS A 152 -1.05 7.00 3.76
C LYS A 152 -1.44 8.39 3.25
N ARG A 153 -0.47 9.16 2.79
CA ARG A 153 -0.69 10.51 2.24
C ARG A 153 -1.57 10.48 0.99
N ILE A 154 -1.29 9.56 0.06
CA ILE A 154 -2.02 9.40 -1.20
C ILE A 154 -3.47 9.01 -0.93
N VAL A 155 -3.69 8.04 -0.02
CA VAL A 155 -5.04 7.58 0.34
C VAL A 155 -5.82 8.68 1.04
N ILE A 156 -5.23 9.40 1.99
CA ILE A 156 -5.90 10.53 2.66
C ILE A 156 -6.30 11.60 1.64
N GLU A 157 -5.38 11.99 0.75
CA GLU A 157 -5.68 13.01 -0.29
C GLU A 157 -6.81 12.54 -1.21
N PHE A 158 -6.74 11.30 -1.66
CA PHE A 158 -7.77 10.68 -2.50
C PHE A 158 -9.14 10.65 -1.83
N LEU A 159 -9.21 10.26 -0.56
CA LEU A 159 -10.45 10.21 0.22
C LEU A 159 -11.00 11.60 0.54
N ARG A 160 -10.13 12.56 0.87
CA ARG A 160 -10.54 13.95 1.15
C ARG A 160 -11.11 14.63 -0.09
N GLY A 161 -10.52 14.42 -1.26
CA GLY A 161 -11.11 14.98 -2.49
C GLY A 161 -12.46 14.35 -2.82
N ALA A 162 -12.67 13.06 -2.52
CA ALA A 162 -13.98 12.42 -2.66
C ALA A 162 -15.00 13.02 -1.68
N ASP A 163 -14.65 13.23 -0.41
CA ASP A 163 -15.49 13.94 0.57
C ASP A 163 -15.87 15.34 0.09
N GLU A 164 -14.91 16.13 -0.42
CA GLU A 164 -15.16 17.51 -0.81
C GLU A 164 -16.15 17.61 -1.99
N VAL A 165 -16.10 16.65 -2.92
CA VAL A 165 -17.10 16.53 -4.00
C VAL A 165 -18.49 16.20 -3.43
N ILE A 166 -18.58 15.30 -2.46
CA ILE A 166 -19.87 14.94 -1.85
C ILE A 166 -20.43 16.12 -1.04
N LYS A 167 -19.59 16.75 -0.22
CA LYS A 167 -19.91 17.89 0.65
C LYS A 167 -20.42 19.11 -0.12
N SER A 168 -19.90 19.36 -1.32
CA SER A 168 -20.35 20.45 -2.19
C SER A 168 -21.69 20.17 -2.88
N GLY A 169 -22.35 19.04 -2.58
CA GLY A 169 -23.62 18.65 -3.20
C GLY A 169 -23.44 18.04 -4.59
N GLY A 170 -22.24 17.55 -4.92
CA GLY A 170 -21.94 16.93 -6.20
C GLY A 170 -22.84 15.72 -6.49
N ALA A 171 -23.30 15.63 -7.74
CA ALA A 171 -24.01 14.46 -8.24
C ALA A 171 -23.03 13.27 -8.42
N PRO A 172 -23.53 12.02 -8.56
CA PRO A 172 -22.67 10.86 -8.78
C PRO A 172 -21.68 11.01 -9.94
N ARG A 173 -22.05 11.75 -11.00
CA ARG A 173 -21.17 12.07 -12.14
C ARG A 173 -19.96 12.94 -11.75
N ASP A 174 -20.11 13.81 -10.77
CA ASP A 174 -19.05 14.72 -10.33
C ASP A 174 -18.03 13.92 -9.49
N LEU A 175 -18.52 12.98 -8.67
CA LEU A 175 -17.67 12.01 -7.97
C LEU A 175 -16.92 11.12 -8.97
N LEU A 176 -17.62 10.60 -9.98
CA LEU A 176 -16.99 9.82 -11.06
C LEU A 176 -15.89 10.60 -11.78
N ALA A 177 -16.13 11.87 -12.13
CA ALA A 177 -15.14 12.72 -12.79
C ALA A 177 -13.90 12.94 -11.91
N TYR A 178 -14.10 13.22 -10.62
CA TYR A 178 -13.00 13.32 -9.66
C TYR A 178 -12.20 12.01 -9.55
N LEU A 179 -12.89 10.88 -9.43
CA LEU A 179 -12.21 9.58 -9.30
C LEU A 179 -11.36 9.29 -10.54
N LYS A 180 -11.89 9.49 -11.75
CA LYS A 180 -11.13 9.34 -13.00
C LYS A 180 -9.85 10.18 -13.02
N ASP A 181 -9.95 11.47 -12.68
CA ASP A 181 -8.79 12.36 -12.65
C ASP A 181 -7.77 11.94 -11.58
N SER A 182 -8.25 11.62 -10.38
CA SER A 182 -7.41 11.17 -9.27
C SER A 182 -6.73 9.83 -9.56
N THR A 183 -7.44 8.87 -10.15
CA THR A 183 -6.85 7.60 -10.57
C THR A 183 -5.80 7.80 -11.67
N ALA A 184 -6.01 8.73 -12.60
CA ALA A 184 -5.00 9.08 -13.60
C ALA A 184 -3.74 9.69 -12.94
N LYS A 185 -3.89 10.49 -11.88
CA LYS A 185 -2.74 10.98 -11.08
C LYS A 185 -2.02 9.83 -10.38
N ILE A 186 -2.75 8.94 -9.71
CA ILE A 186 -2.17 7.75 -9.04
C ILE A 186 -1.47 6.85 -10.06
N HIS A 187 -2.03 6.68 -11.26
CA HIS A 187 -1.41 5.91 -12.34
C HIS A 187 -0.06 6.52 -12.77
N ARG A 188 -0.02 7.85 -13.00
CA ARG A 188 1.25 8.55 -13.28
C ARG A 188 2.26 8.35 -12.16
N MET A 189 1.80 8.42 -10.90
CA MET A 189 2.64 8.16 -9.74
C MET A 189 3.16 6.72 -9.71
N ALA A 190 2.34 5.71 -10.01
CA ALA A 190 2.72 4.30 -9.99
C ALA A 190 3.83 3.99 -11.01
N TYR A 191 3.64 4.43 -12.26
CA TYR A 191 4.55 4.11 -13.36
C TYR A 191 5.64 5.17 -13.60
N GLY A 192 5.63 6.27 -12.86
CA GLY A 192 6.57 7.38 -13.05
C GLY A 192 6.41 8.06 -14.42
N TRP A 193 5.19 8.08 -14.96
CA TRP A 193 4.90 8.72 -16.24
C TRP A 193 4.72 10.24 -16.06
N PRO A 194 5.21 11.06 -17.02
CA PRO A 194 5.03 12.51 -17.00
C PRO A 194 3.56 12.93 -17.06
#